data_AF-A0A8J8B5E4-F1
#
_entry.id   AF-A0A8J8B5E4-F1
#
_cell.length_a   1.000
_cell.length_b   1.000
_cell.length_c   1.000
_cell.angle_alpha   90.00
_cell.angle_beta   90.00
_cell.angle_gamma   90.00
#
_symmetry.space_group_name_H-M   'P 1'
#
loop_
_entity.id
_entity.type
_entity.pdbx_description
1 polymer ?
#
loop_
_entity_poly.entity_id
_entity_poly.type
_entity_poly.pdbx_seq_one_letter_code
_entity_poly.pdbx_strand_id
1 'polypeptide(L)'
;LDDDPLAEMHLVPEDYGLLTRLVTGIDLPVAFVLEGGYGPSMGRSLAAIFSALKGDPVKIPEIGEVRSSTRRIGELLKRVQM
;
A
#
# COMPACT_ATOMS: atom_id res chain seq x y z
N LEU A 1 9.52 -0.22 0.04
CA LEU A 1 9.43 -1.48 0.82
C LEU A 1 10.38 -1.38 1.99
N ASP A 2 10.19 -2.18 3.03
CA ASP A 2 11.10 -2.27 4.17
C ASP A 2 12.55 -2.63 3.79
N ASP A 3 12.71 -3.28 2.64
CA ASP A 3 13.98 -3.65 2.03
C ASP A 3 14.37 -2.82 0.81
N ASP A 4 13.66 -1.72 0.52
CA ASP A 4 14.02 -0.83 -0.56
C ASP A 4 15.14 0.13 -0.11
N PRO A 5 16.32 0.09 -0.75
CA PRO A 5 17.47 0.89 -0.31
C PRO A 5 17.27 2.40 -0.51
N LEU A 6 16.29 2.80 -1.32
CA LEU A 6 15.97 4.21 -1.59
C LEU A 6 14.76 4.70 -0.81
N ALA A 7 13.96 3.80 -0.22
CA ALA A 7 12.74 4.16 0.49
C ALA A 7 12.84 3.88 1.99
N GLU A 8 12.62 4.89 2.82
CA GLU A 8 12.61 4.77 4.29
C GLU A 8 11.21 4.42 4.82
N MET A 9 10.59 3.37 4.27
CA MET A 9 9.23 2.94 4.64
C MET A 9 9.21 1.50 5.13
N HIS A 10 8.29 1.18 6.04
CA HIS A 10 8.14 -0.17 6.60
C HIS A 10 7.00 -0.98 5.96
N LEU A 11 6.70 -0.69 4.69
CA LEU A 11 5.69 -1.46 3.96
C LEU A 11 6.24 -2.83 3.59
N VAL A 12 5.46 -3.86 3.87
CA VAL A 12 5.70 -5.24 3.43
C VAL A 12 4.85 -5.56 2.21
N PRO A 13 5.19 -6.59 1.41
CA PRO A 13 4.45 -6.96 0.21
C PRO A 13 2.93 -7.11 0.40
N GLU A 14 2.49 -7.67 1.52
CA GLU A 14 1.08 -7.91 1.83
C GLU A 14 0.27 -6.60 1.96
N ASP A 15 0.92 -5.50 2.37
CA ASP A 15 0.27 -4.19 2.46
C ASP A 15 -0.25 -3.74 1.09
N TYR A 16 0.48 -4.05 0.01
CA TYR A 16 0.08 -3.71 -1.34
C TYR A 16 -1.18 -4.45 -1.78
N GLY A 17 -1.38 -5.69 -1.33
CA GLY A 17 -2.63 -6.42 -1.57
C GLY A 17 -3.83 -5.73 -0.91
N LEU A 18 -3.68 -5.23 0.32
CA LEU A 18 -4.72 -4.49 1.02
C LEU A 18 -5.01 -3.15 0.34
N LEU A 19 -3.97 -2.39 0.00
CA LEU A 19 -4.11 -1.12 -0.71
C LEU A 19 -4.80 -1.30 -2.06
N THR A 20 -4.47 -2.36 -2.80
CA THR A 20 -5.17 -2.71 -4.05
C THR A 20 -6.66 -2.89 -3.82
N ARG A 21 -7.08 -3.65 -2.79
CA ARG A 21 -8.51 -3.83 -2.49
C ARG A 21 -9.23 -2.54 -2.12
N LEU A 22 -8.58 -1.66 -1.36
CA LEU A 22 -9.14 -0.36 -0.99
C LEU A 22 -9.38 0.50 -2.23
N VAL A 23 -8.43 0.54 -3.16
CA VAL A 23 -8.56 1.34 -4.40
C VAL A 23 -9.55 0.70 -5.37
N THR A 24 -9.56 -0.62 -5.53
CA THR A 24 -10.52 -1.29 -6.44
C THR A 24 -11.93 -1.39 -5.87
N GLY A 25 -12.14 -1.01 -4.60
CA GLY A 25 -13.47 -0.95 -3.99
C GLY A 25 -14.29 0.27 -4.43
N ILE A 26 -13.69 1.20 -5.17
CA ILE A 26 -14.39 2.35 -5.75
C ILE A 26 -15.16 1.92 -7.01
N ASP A 27 -16.30 2.54 -7.27
CA ASP A 27 -17.13 2.25 -8.45
C ASP A 27 -16.62 2.98 -9.71
N LEU A 28 -15.33 2.79 -10.01
CA LEU A 28 -14.66 3.34 -11.20
C LEU A 28 -13.65 2.33 -11.76
N PRO A 29 -13.43 2.28 -13.08
CA PRO A 29 -12.36 1.49 -13.66
C PRO A 29 -10.99 1.93 -13.13
N VAL A 30 -10.23 0.99 -12.56
CA VAL A 30 -8.88 1.23 -12.04
C VAL A 30 -7.85 0.51 -12.90
N ALA A 31 -6.79 1.23 -13.29
CA ALA A 31 -5.60 0.66 -13.90
C ALA A 31 -4.39 0.88 -12.99
N PHE A 32 -3.53 -0.13 -12.85
CA PHE A 32 -2.27 -0.04 -12.13
C PHE A 32 -1.13 0.07 -13.13
N VAL A 33 -0.23 1.02 -12.94
CA VAL A 33 0.99 1.22 -13.74
C VAL A 33 2.19 0.96 -12.83
N LEU A 34 3.13 0.15 -13.32
CA LEU A 34 4.38 -0.10 -12.61
C LEU A 34 5.29 1.13 -12.71
N GLU A 35 5.74 1.63 -11.57
CA GLU A 35 6.67 2.76 -11.44
C GLU A 35 8.02 2.27 -10.91
N GLY A 36 8.57 2.95 -9.90
CA GLY A 36 9.78 2.53 -9.19
C GLY A 36 9.56 1.36 -8.22
N GLY A 37 10.67 0.89 -7.65
CA GLY A 37 10.73 -0.25 -6.74
C GLY A 37 12.09 -0.90 -6.88
N TYR A 38 12.98 -0.62 -5.94
CA TYR A 38 14.40 -1.00 -6.07
C TYR A 38 14.81 -2.05 -5.03
N GLY A 39 13.92 -2.36 -4.09
CA GLY A 39 14.08 -3.44 -3.12
C GLY A 39 13.85 -4.83 -3.72
N PRO A 40 14.51 -5.87 -3.19
CA PRO A 40 14.35 -7.24 -3.67
C PRO A 40 12.93 -7.79 -3.49
N SER A 41 12.12 -7.24 -2.59
CA SER A 41 10.73 -7.66 -2.40
C SER A 41 9.72 -7.07 -3.39
N MET A 42 10.16 -6.29 -4.40
CA MET A 42 9.26 -5.72 -5.41
C MET A 42 8.40 -6.80 -6.09
N GLY A 43 9.00 -7.94 -6.48
CA GLY A 43 8.28 -9.03 -7.14
C GLY A 43 7.16 -9.63 -6.26
N ARG A 44 7.40 -9.74 -4.96
CA ARG A 44 6.37 -10.20 -3.99
C ARG A 44 5.23 -9.20 -3.85
N SER A 45 5.55 -7.91 -3.90
CA SER A 45 4.56 -6.83 -3.81
C SER A 45 3.64 -6.84 -5.03
N LEU A 46 4.21 -7.03 -6.23
CA LEU A 46 3.42 -7.23 -7.45
C LEU A 46 2.56 -8.49 -7.38
N ALA A 47 3.09 -9.60 -6.85
CA ALA A 47 2.31 -10.81 -6.66
C ALA A 47 1.09 -10.58 -5.73
N ALA A 48 1.27 -9.82 -4.65
CA ALA A 48 0.19 -9.44 -3.75
C ALA A 48 -0.90 -8.59 -4.45
N ILE A 49 -0.49 -7.62 -5.28
CA ILE A 49 -1.40 -6.81 -6.11
C ILE A 49 -2.21 -7.71 -7.05
N PHE A 50 -1.54 -8.58 -7.82
CA PHE A 50 -2.23 -9.47 -8.76
C PHE A 50 -3.17 -10.46 -8.08
N SER A 51 -2.78 -11.00 -6.92
CA SER A 51 -3.66 -11.87 -6.12
C SER A 51 -4.91 -11.13 -5.65
N ALA A 52 -4.75 -9.90 -5.16
CA ALA A 52 -5.88 -9.05 -4.80
C ALA A 52 -6.81 -8.76 -5.99
N LEU A 53 -6.26 -8.47 -7.17
CA LEU A 53 -7.02 -8.23 -8.41
C LEU A 53 -7.78 -9.46 -8.92
N LYS A 54 -7.23 -10.67 -8.71
CA LYS A 54 -7.91 -11.93 -9.05
C LYS A 54 -9.09 -12.25 -8.14
N GLY A 55 -9.22 -11.55 -7.01
CA GLY A 55 -10.27 -11.81 -6.04
C GLY A 55 -9.85 -12.74 -4.90
N ASP A 56 -8.59 -13.14 -4.81
CA ASP A 56 -8.08 -14.00 -3.73
C ASP A 56 -8.17 -13.28 -2.37
N PRO A 57 -8.43 -14.00 -1.25
CA PRO A 57 -8.46 -13.41 0.07
C PRO A 57 -7.16 -12.65 0.39
N VAL A 58 -7.28 -11.38 0.79
CA VAL A 58 -6.15 -10.57 1.19
C VAL A 58 -5.92 -10.72 2.69
N LYS A 59 -4.69 -11.05 3.06
CA LYS A 59 -4.26 -11.08 4.45
C LYS A 59 -4.22 -9.63 4.97
N ILE A 60 -5.02 -9.33 5.98
CA ILE A 60 -4.91 -8.05 6.68
C ILE A 60 -3.61 -8.11 7.51
N PRO A 61 -2.63 -7.23 7.26
CA PRO A 61 -1.42 -7.17 8.05
C PRO A 61 -1.75 -6.82 9.50
N GLU A 62 -0.91 -7.24 10.43
CA GLU A 62 -1.05 -6.83 11.82
C GLU A 62 -0.90 -5.31 11.90
N ILE A 63 -1.99 -4.62 12.27
CA ILE A 63 -2.00 -3.16 12.33
C ILE A 63 -1.25 -2.76 13.60
N GLY A 64 0.02 -2.41 13.45
CA GLY A 64 0.81 -1.82 14.52
C GLY A 64 0.35 -0.41 14.90
N GLU A 65 1.00 0.18 15.90
CA GLU A 65 0.72 1.57 16.26
C GLU A 65 1.14 2.54 15.16
N VAL A 66 0.21 3.39 14.74
CA VAL A 66 0.48 4.46 13.79
C VAL A 66 1.45 5.47 14.41
N ARG A 67 2.59 5.71 13.74
CA ARG A 67 3.59 6.70 14.18
C ARG A 67 2.96 8.09 14.34
N SER A 68 3.41 8.84 15.36
CA SER A 68 2.93 10.19 15.65
C SER A 68 3.07 11.16 14.47
N SER A 69 4.16 11.03 13.70
CA SER A 69 4.39 11.80 12.47
C SER A 69 3.33 11.50 11.39
N THR A 70 3.03 10.23 11.16
CA THR A 70 1.98 9.80 10.22
C THR A 70 0.61 10.33 10.64
N ARG A 71 0.26 10.23 11.94
CA ARG A 71 -0.98 10.78 12.48
C ARG A 71 -1.10 12.29 12.25
N ARG A 72 -0.03 13.03 12.57
CA ARG A 72 0.02 14.49 12.37
C ARG A 72 -0.17 14.88 10.91
N ILE A 73 0.47 14.18 9.97
CA ILE A 73 0.27 14.43 8.53
C ILE A 73 -1.18 14.18 8.13
N GLY A 74 -1.79 13.07 8.58
CA GLY A 74 -3.19 12.78 8.32
C GLY A 74 -4.14 13.87 8.84
N GLU A 75 -3.87 14.42 10.02
CA GLU A 75 -4.65 15.55 10.58
C GLU A 75 -4.50 16.84 9.78
N LEU A 76 -3.29 17.13 9.27
CA LEU A 76 -3.05 18.30 8.42
C LEU A 76 -3.79 18.17 7.08
N LEU A 77 -3.73 17.00 6.44
CA LEU A 77 -4.39 16.78 5.14
C LEU A 77 -5.91 16.93 5.22
N LYS A 78 -6.54 16.56 6.34
CA LYS A 78 -7.97 16.78 6.58
C LYS A 78 -8.38 18.26 6.58
N ARG A 79 -7.46 19.17 6.91
CA ARG A 79 -7.74 20.62 6.93
C ARG A 79 -7.68 21.26 5.54
N VAL A 80 -6.97 20.64 4.60
CA VAL A 80 -6.80 21.13 3.22
C VAL A 80 -7.96 20.70 2.32
N GLN A 81 -8.66 19.61 2.68
CA GLN A 81 -9.87 19.16 1.98
C GLN A 81 -11.16 19.90 2.41
N MET A 82 -11.05 20.95 3.22
CA MET A 82 -12.16 21.85 3.58
C MET A 82 -12.19 23.09 2.69
#